data_AF-A0A7W0ZXJ0-F1
#
_entry.id   AF-A0A7W0ZXJ0-F1
#
_cell.length_a   1.000
_cell.length_b   1.000
_cell.length_c   1.000
_cell.angle_alpha   90.00
_cell.angle_beta   90.00
_cell.angle_gamma   90.00
#
_symmetry.space_group_name_H-M   'P 1'
#
loop_
_entity.id
_entity.type
_entity.pdbx_description
1 polymer ?
#
loop_
_entity_poly.entity_id
_entity_poly.type
_entity_poly.pdbx_seq_one_letter_code
_entity_poly.pdbx_strand_id
1 'polypeptide(L)'
;MIPPSLSVGSEDAGVNSPPAILAVRTDQAEFVEPGPVLVDRGTTAGTISMTLLDTDLADTLYVRMFLDYTVTAPNPARVTCTAPPPMPASPQRTVSCDAGPLCPPTGSGPFNMTVVVFDREPLESGTPAYQAMPPGGLKTSLFYFLKCQEPTQ
;
A
#
# COMPACT_ATOMS: atom_id res chain seq x y z
N MET A 1 -43.55 -4.18 15.09
CA MET A 1 -42.15 -4.58 14.90
C MET A 1 -41.47 -3.46 14.13
N ILE A 2 -40.68 -2.64 14.81
CA ILE A 2 -39.85 -1.59 14.20
C ILE A 2 -38.48 -2.27 13.94
N PRO A 3 -37.92 -2.24 12.72
CA PRO A 3 -36.59 -2.81 12.49
C PRO A 3 -35.57 -2.00 13.30
N PRO A 4 -34.56 -2.64 13.91
CA PRO A 4 -33.51 -1.89 14.59
C PRO A 4 -32.80 -1.03 13.54
N SER A 5 -32.64 0.25 13.84
CA SER A 5 -31.77 1.12 13.05
C SER A 5 -30.34 0.64 13.19
N LEU A 6 -29.74 0.17 12.09
CA LEU A 6 -28.29 0.05 11.94
C LEU A 6 -27.70 1.45 11.85
N SER A 7 -27.62 2.12 12.99
CA SER A 7 -26.85 3.34 13.14
C SER A 7 -25.38 2.94 13.27
N VAL A 8 -24.62 3.03 12.17
CA VAL A 8 -23.14 3.09 12.18
C VAL A 8 -22.67 4.43 12.75
N GLY A 9 -23.17 4.77 13.94
CA GLY A 9 -22.95 6.07 14.60
C GLY A 9 -22.09 5.99 15.85
N SER A 10 -21.65 4.80 16.25
CA SER A 10 -20.75 4.62 17.39
C SER A 10 -20.03 3.28 17.32
N GLU A 11 -19.49 2.91 16.15
CA GLU A 11 -18.43 1.92 16.16
C GLU A 11 -17.21 2.60 16.79
N ASP A 12 -16.99 2.29 18.05
CA ASP A 12 -15.69 2.34 18.72
C ASP A 12 -14.75 1.42 17.95
N ALA A 13 -14.43 1.79 16.70
CA ALA A 13 -13.18 1.41 16.10
C ALA A 13 -12.15 1.95 17.09
N GLY A 14 -11.67 1.06 17.96
CA GLY A 14 -10.84 1.44 19.09
C GLY A 14 -9.75 2.39 18.62
N VAL A 15 -9.35 3.29 19.51
CA VAL A 15 -8.49 4.50 19.39
C VAL A 15 -7.18 4.36 18.57
N ASN A 16 -6.95 3.24 17.89
CA ASN A 16 -5.82 2.97 17.02
C ASN A 16 -6.21 1.79 16.12
N SER A 17 -6.86 2.04 14.96
CA SER A 17 -7.23 0.95 14.04
C SER A 17 -6.19 0.82 12.93
N PRO A 18 -5.81 -0.41 12.52
CA PRO A 18 -4.88 -0.54 11.40
C PRO A 18 -5.55 -0.02 10.12
N PRO A 19 -4.82 0.67 9.24
CA PRO A 19 -5.35 1.04 7.93
C PRO A 19 -5.65 -0.22 7.12
N ALA A 20 -6.61 -0.17 6.19
CA ALA A 20 -6.89 -1.27 5.27
C ALA A 20 -6.62 -0.87 3.81
N ILE A 21 -6.18 -1.84 3.01
CA ILE A 21 -6.00 -1.69 1.56
C ILE A 21 -7.24 -2.30 0.91
N LEU A 22 -8.06 -1.47 0.26
CA LEU A 22 -9.31 -1.90 -0.38
C LEU A 22 -9.09 -2.29 -1.84
N ALA A 23 -8.20 -1.57 -2.54
CA ALA A 23 -7.88 -1.83 -3.94
C ALA A 23 -6.47 -1.32 -4.27
N VAL A 24 -5.80 -2.02 -5.19
CA VAL A 24 -4.53 -1.60 -5.80
C VAL A 24 -4.69 -1.72 -7.30
N ARG A 25 -4.36 -0.69 -8.07
CA ARG A 25 -4.54 -0.66 -9.52
C ARG A 25 -3.46 0.14 -10.22
N THR A 26 -3.17 -0.21 -11.47
CA THR A 26 -2.50 0.68 -12.43
C THR A 26 -3.56 1.50 -13.17
N ASP A 27 -3.10 2.35 -14.09
CA ASP A 27 -3.93 2.98 -15.11
C ASP A 27 -4.60 1.95 -16.06
N GLN A 28 -4.00 0.77 -16.21
CA GLN A 28 -4.48 -0.29 -17.10
C GLN A 28 -5.47 -1.26 -16.44
N ALA A 29 -5.21 -1.68 -15.20
CA ALA A 29 -6.01 -2.71 -14.54
C ALA A 29 -5.90 -2.71 -13.01
N GLU A 30 -6.91 -3.27 -12.35
CA GLU A 30 -6.85 -3.61 -10.93
C GLU A 30 -6.00 -4.87 -10.71
N PHE A 31 -5.26 -4.88 -9.60
CA PHE A 31 -4.45 -6.03 -9.20
C PHE A 31 -5.35 -7.11 -8.63
N VAL A 32 -5.28 -8.30 -9.22
CA VAL A 32 -6.07 -9.47 -8.80
C VAL A 32 -5.17 -10.43 -8.05
N GLU A 33 -5.62 -10.84 -6.86
CA GLU A 33 -4.99 -11.90 -6.08
C GLU A 33 -5.62 -13.26 -6.39
N PRO A 34 -4.85 -14.36 -6.49
CA PRO A 34 -3.38 -14.45 -6.57
C PRO A 34 -2.94 -14.50 -8.04
N GLY A 35 -2.56 -13.38 -8.63
CA GLY A 35 -2.11 -13.35 -10.03
C GLY A 35 -0.77 -12.64 -10.19
N PRO A 36 0.05 -13.01 -11.19
CA PRO A 36 1.13 -12.13 -11.59
C PRO A 36 0.52 -10.83 -12.11
N VAL A 37 0.76 -9.72 -11.42
CA VAL A 37 0.42 -8.39 -11.90
C VAL A 37 1.53 -7.94 -12.87
N LEU A 38 1.14 -7.36 -14.00
CA LEU A 38 2.07 -6.84 -14.99
C LEU A 38 2.28 -5.35 -14.75
N VAL A 39 3.55 -4.93 -14.73
CA VAL A 39 3.93 -3.52 -14.63
C VAL A 39 5.05 -3.25 -15.63
N ASP A 40 4.92 -2.17 -16.39
CA ASP A 40 5.93 -1.72 -17.33
C ASP A 40 7.17 -1.20 -16.57
N ARG A 41 8.34 -1.25 -17.20
CA ARG A 41 9.58 -0.77 -16.57
C ARG A 41 9.78 0.73 -16.78
N GLY A 42 10.30 1.40 -15.74
CA GLY A 42 10.82 2.76 -15.85
C GLY A 42 9.70 3.79 -16.00
N THR A 43 9.97 4.90 -16.69
CA THR A 43 9.05 6.05 -16.73
C THR A 43 7.70 5.76 -17.39
N THR A 44 7.56 4.65 -18.11
CA THR A 44 6.29 4.23 -18.72
C THR A 44 5.43 3.38 -17.79
N ALA A 45 5.93 3.01 -16.60
CA ALA A 45 5.18 2.28 -15.59
C ALA A 45 3.95 3.04 -15.08
N GLY A 46 3.91 4.35 -15.30
CA GLY A 46 2.80 5.21 -14.90
C GLY A 46 2.69 5.29 -13.37
N THR A 47 1.46 5.16 -12.88
CA THR A 47 1.16 5.26 -11.45
C THR A 47 0.41 4.05 -10.95
N ILE A 48 0.74 3.62 -9.73
CA ILE A 48 -0.10 2.70 -8.98
C ILE A 48 -0.99 3.53 -8.08
N SER A 49 -2.29 3.41 -8.29
CA SER A 49 -3.31 4.03 -7.46
C SER A 49 -3.87 3.03 -6.46
N MET A 50 -4.09 3.45 -5.23
CA MET A 50 -4.61 2.63 -4.15
C MET A 50 -5.80 3.29 -3.50
N THR A 51 -6.79 2.49 -3.15
CA THR A 51 -7.90 2.90 -2.29
C THR A 51 -7.67 2.34 -0.90
N LEU A 52 -7.60 3.24 0.08
CA LEU A 52 -7.29 2.93 1.46
C LEU A 52 -8.49 3.27 2.35
N LEU A 53 -8.61 2.54 3.46
CA LEU A 53 -9.55 2.83 4.53
C LEU A 53 -8.76 3.07 5.81
N ASP A 54 -9.11 4.12 6.54
CA ASP A 54 -8.49 4.49 7.80
C ASP A 54 -9.48 5.28 8.65
N THR A 55 -9.75 4.85 9.88
CA THR A 55 -10.68 5.55 10.78
C THR A 55 -10.02 6.72 11.51
N ASP A 56 -8.69 6.78 11.53
CA ASP A 56 -7.92 7.83 12.19
C ASP A 56 -7.72 9.00 11.21
N LEU A 57 -8.79 9.77 11.02
CA LEU A 57 -8.92 10.76 9.92
C LEU A 57 -7.86 11.87 9.90
N ALA A 58 -7.11 12.06 11.00
CA ALA A 58 -6.06 13.07 11.12
C ALA A 58 -4.66 12.55 10.72
N ASP A 59 -4.50 11.24 10.55
CA ASP A 59 -3.19 10.64 10.32
C ASP A 59 -2.78 10.73 8.85
N THR A 60 -1.48 10.78 8.59
CA THR A 60 -0.92 10.60 7.25
C THR A 60 -0.58 9.13 7.09
N LEU A 61 -1.13 8.47 6.08
CA LEU A 61 -0.74 7.09 5.79
C LEU A 61 0.53 7.08 4.94
N TYR A 62 1.42 6.15 5.24
CA TYR A 62 2.65 5.93 4.49
C TYR A 62 2.53 4.62 3.73
N VAL A 63 2.85 4.63 2.44
CA VAL A 63 2.81 3.42 1.63
C VAL A 63 4.21 3.08 1.14
N ARG A 64 4.58 1.82 1.29
CA ARG A 64 5.84 1.27 0.78
C ARG A 64 5.58 0.01 -0.02
N MET A 65 6.19 -0.10 -1.19
CA MET A 65 6.18 -1.32 -1.99
C MET A 65 7.58 -1.91 -2.04
N PHE A 66 7.69 -3.19 -1.75
CA PHE A 66 8.95 -3.92 -1.74
C PHE A 66 8.90 -5.06 -2.75
N LEU A 67 10.06 -5.45 -3.28
CA LEU A 67 10.22 -6.66 -4.08
C LEU A 67 11.15 -7.61 -3.35
N ASP A 68 10.76 -8.89 -3.25
CA ASP A 68 11.54 -9.97 -2.63
C ASP A 68 12.07 -9.63 -1.23
N TYR A 69 11.32 -8.83 -0.48
CA TYR A 69 11.67 -8.45 0.88
C TYR A 69 11.60 -9.66 1.81
N THR A 70 12.65 -9.85 2.61
CA THR A 70 12.64 -10.80 3.72
C THR A 70 13.29 -10.17 4.94
N VAL A 71 12.94 -10.65 6.14
CA VAL A 71 13.57 -10.17 7.39
C VAL A 71 15.07 -10.47 7.41
N THR A 72 15.51 -11.56 6.77
CA THR A 72 16.91 -11.99 6.72
C THR A 72 17.73 -11.29 5.63
N ALA A 73 17.08 -10.77 4.59
CA ALA A 73 17.69 -9.99 3.52
C ALA A 73 16.79 -8.78 3.20
N PRO A 74 16.71 -7.80 4.13
CA PRO A 74 15.84 -6.66 3.96
C PRO A 74 16.38 -5.75 2.85
N ASN A 75 15.50 -5.30 1.97
CA ASN A 75 15.79 -4.28 0.98
C ASN A 75 14.92 -3.04 1.24
N PRO A 76 15.40 -1.85 0.83
CA PRO A 76 14.59 -0.65 0.91
C PRO A 76 13.38 -0.77 -0.04
N ALA A 77 12.33 -0.02 0.29
CA ALA A 77 11.16 0.07 -0.57
C ALA A 77 11.53 0.61 -1.95
N ARG A 78 10.97 0.02 -3.00
CA ARG A 78 11.13 0.46 -4.39
C ARG A 78 10.25 1.67 -4.67
N VAL A 79 9.05 1.67 -4.10
CA VAL A 79 8.08 2.77 -4.21
C VAL A 79 7.73 3.25 -2.81
N THR A 80 7.74 4.56 -2.62
CA THR A 80 7.32 5.24 -1.40
C THR A 80 6.41 6.42 -1.73
N CYS A 81 5.30 6.55 -1.03
CA CYS A 81 4.33 7.62 -1.20
C CYS A 81 3.52 7.81 0.08
N THR A 82 2.76 8.89 0.18
CA THR A 82 1.96 9.23 1.36
C THR A 82 0.53 9.60 0.98
N ALA A 83 -0.44 9.19 1.79
CA ALA A 83 -1.82 9.61 1.69
C ALA A 83 -2.15 10.55 2.87
N PRO A 84 -2.07 11.88 2.67
CA PRO A 84 -2.40 12.83 3.72
C PRO A 84 -3.89 12.74 4.12
N PRO A 85 -4.28 13.32 5.27
CA PRO A 85 -5.68 13.50 5.66
C PRO A 85 -6.50 14.13 4.52
N PRO A 86 -7.64 13.53 4.12
CA PRO A 86 -8.48 14.09 3.07
C PRO A 86 -9.23 15.32 3.57
N MET A 87 -9.53 16.25 2.66
CA MET A 87 -10.41 17.38 2.89
C MET A 87 -11.56 17.36 1.87
N PRO A 88 -12.83 17.15 2.29
CA PRO A 88 -13.30 16.97 3.67
C PRO A 88 -12.83 15.64 4.29
N ALA A 89 -12.88 15.56 5.63
CA ALA A 89 -12.49 14.35 6.37
C ALA A 89 -13.36 13.15 5.94
N SER A 90 -12.70 12.05 5.59
CA SER A 90 -13.30 10.83 5.07
C SER A 90 -12.43 9.64 5.45
N PRO A 91 -13.01 8.51 5.89
CA PRO A 91 -12.24 7.32 6.22
C PRO A 91 -11.65 6.66 4.97
N GLN A 92 -12.27 6.85 3.81
CA GLN A 92 -11.76 6.33 2.55
C GLN A 92 -10.90 7.38 1.85
N ARG A 93 -9.71 6.96 1.39
CA ARG A 93 -8.72 7.80 0.73
C ARG A 93 -8.22 7.13 -0.56
N THR A 94 -7.76 7.95 -1.51
CA THR A 94 -7.04 7.45 -2.69
C THR A 94 -5.64 8.06 -2.70
N VAL A 95 -4.65 7.24 -3.00
CA VAL A 95 -3.25 7.67 -3.17
C VAL A 95 -2.71 7.15 -4.48
N SER A 96 -1.87 7.93 -5.14
CA SER A 96 -1.19 7.55 -6.39
C SER A 96 0.31 7.63 -6.17
N CYS A 97 1.01 6.58 -6.56
CA CYS A 97 2.44 6.39 -6.33
C CYS A 97 3.14 6.16 -7.67
N ASP A 98 4.30 6.78 -7.87
CA ASP A 98 5.12 6.55 -9.06
C ASP A 98 5.56 5.09 -9.12
N ALA A 99 5.18 4.40 -10.19
CA ALA A 99 5.50 2.99 -10.39
C ALA A 99 6.88 2.80 -11.06
N GLY A 100 7.49 3.87 -11.57
CA GLY A 100 8.74 3.80 -12.32
C GLY A 100 9.89 3.05 -11.63
N PRO A 101 10.12 3.21 -10.31
CA PRO A 101 11.18 2.49 -9.61
C PRO A 101 10.78 1.07 -9.17
N LEU A 102 9.52 0.66 -9.32
CA LEU A 102 9.02 -0.64 -8.86
C LEU A 102 9.80 -1.77 -9.52
N CYS A 103 9.79 -1.82 -10.86
CA CYS A 103 10.48 -2.83 -11.62
C CYS A 103 12.01 -2.61 -11.64
N PRO A 104 12.82 -3.65 -11.40
CA PRO A 104 14.27 -3.56 -11.55
C PRO A 104 14.70 -3.34 -13.00
N PRO A 105 15.88 -2.71 -13.20
CA PRO A 105 16.42 -2.46 -14.54
C PRO A 105 16.69 -3.75 -15.32
N THR A 106 16.91 -4.87 -14.60
CA THR A 106 17.15 -6.19 -15.16
C THR A 106 16.23 -7.22 -14.51
N GLY A 107 15.80 -8.21 -15.29
CA GLY A 107 14.88 -9.26 -14.85
C GLY A 107 13.41 -8.91 -15.09
N SER A 108 12.62 -9.95 -15.38
CA SER A 108 11.18 -9.86 -15.65
C SER A 108 10.32 -10.52 -14.56
N GLY A 109 10.94 -11.05 -13.51
CA GLY A 109 10.28 -11.76 -12.42
C GLY A 109 10.07 -13.26 -12.68
N PRO A 110 9.19 -13.93 -11.91
CA PRO A 110 8.28 -13.34 -10.92
C PRO A 110 9.04 -12.79 -9.70
N PHE A 111 8.64 -11.61 -9.24
CA PHE A 111 9.10 -11.02 -7.98
C PHE A 111 7.98 -11.10 -6.94
N ASN A 112 8.32 -11.30 -5.67
CA ASN A 112 7.35 -11.21 -4.58
C ASN A 112 7.16 -9.75 -4.20
N MET A 113 6.09 -9.13 -4.68
CA MET A 113 5.76 -7.76 -4.32
C MET A 113 4.96 -7.74 -3.02
N THR A 114 5.41 -6.94 -2.07
CA THR A 114 4.65 -6.64 -0.84
C THR A 114 4.29 -5.16 -0.84
N VAL A 115 3.00 -4.85 -0.78
CA VAL A 115 2.51 -3.49 -0.55
C VAL A 115 2.21 -3.38 0.94
N VAL A 116 2.77 -2.39 1.61
CA VAL A 116 2.57 -2.16 3.05
C VAL A 116 2.09 -0.73 3.26
N VAL A 117 1.00 -0.57 4.01
CA VAL A 117 0.45 0.72 4.42
C VAL A 117 0.58 0.86 5.92
N PHE A 118 1.15 1.97 6.38
CA PHE A 118 1.42 2.29 7.78
C PHE A 118 0.62 3.54 8.17
N ASP A 119 0.14 3.57 9.40
CA ASP A 119 -0.50 4.77 10.01
C ASP A 119 0.53 5.80 10.52
N ARG A 120 1.80 5.40 10.60
CA ARG A 120 2.92 6.23 11.04
C ARG A 120 4.11 5.99 10.14
N GLU A 121 5.01 6.97 10.10
CA GLU A 121 6.22 6.85 9.30
C GLU A 121 7.07 5.65 9.79
N PRO A 122 7.26 4.63 8.94
CA PRO A 122 8.06 3.48 9.31
C PRO A 122 9.55 3.85 9.40
N LEU A 123 10.25 3.16 10.28
CA LEU A 123 11.66 3.36 10.56
C LEU A 123 12.54 2.68 9.51
N GLU A 124 13.61 3.36 9.09
CA GLU A 124 14.64 2.80 8.21
C GLU A 124 15.47 1.68 8.88
N SER A 125 15.48 1.65 10.21
CA SER A 125 16.19 0.66 11.02
C SER A 125 15.27 0.03 12.06
N GLY A 126 15.68 -1.12 12.59
CA GLY A 126 14.88 -1.93 13.51
C GLY A 126 14.61 -3.32 12.94
N THR A 127 13.68 -4.05 13.55
CA THR A 127 13.32 -5.40 13.13
C THR A 127 11.80 -5.49 12.94
N PRO A 128 11.30 -5.66 11.69
CA PRO A 128 12.04 -5.72 10.42
C PRO A 128 12.53 -4.35 9.93
N ALA A 129 13.73 -4.24 9.37
CA ALA A 129 14.23 -2.97 8.82
C ALA A 129 13.31 -2.46 7.69
N TYR A 130 13.15 -1.14 7.54
CA TYR A 130 12.23 -0.48 6.59
C TYR A 130 10.73 -0.69 6.82
N GLN A 131 10.35 -1.60 7.72
CA GLN A 131 8.96 -1.87 8.09
C GLN A 131 8.70 -1.83 9.61
N ALA A 132 9.72 -1.49 10.39
CA ALA A 132 9.57 -1.24 11.82
C ALA A 132 8.77 0.04 12.03
N MET A 133 7.99 0.12 13.10
CA MET A 133 7.14 1.27 13.36
C MET A 133 7.48 1.90 14.72
N PRO A 134 7.31 3.22 14.87
CA PRO A 134 7.29 3.86 16.17
C PRO A 134 6.24 3.21 17.11
N PRO A 135 6.39 3.33 18.44
CA PRO A 135 5.46 2.71 19.40
C PRO A 135 4.00 3.11 19.18
N GLY A 136 3.12 2.14 18.99
CA GLY A 136 1.69 2.37 18.72
C GLY A 136 1.33 2.54 17.24
N GLY A 137 2.28 2.44 16.32
CA GLY A 137 1.97 2.36 14.89
C GLY A 137 1.41 0.99 14.51
N LEU A 138 0.52 0.97 13.54
CA LEU A 138 -0.12 -0.18 12.93
C LEU A 138 0.07 -0.17 11.42
N LYS A 139 0.01 -1.36 10.82
CA LYS A 139 0.17 -1.53 9.38
C LYS A 139 -0.65 -2.70 8.86
N THR A 140 -0.91 -2.64 7.57
CA THR A 140 -1.53 -3.72 6.78
C THR A 140 -0.69 -3.98 5.54
N SER A 141 -0.70 -5.23 5.06
CA SER A 141 0.05 -5.63 3.89
C SER A 141 -0.75 -6.51 2.94
N LEU A 142 -0.55 -6.33 1.65
CA LEU A 142 -0.99 -7.24 0.58
C LEU A 142 0.22 -7.77 -0.19
N PHE A 143 0.04 -8.96 -0.77
CA PHE A 143 1.10 -9.69 -1.47
C PHE A 143 0.67 -10.03 -2.88
N TYR A 144 1.55 -9.73 -3.84
CA TYR A 144 1.33 -10.05 -5.25
C TYR A 144 2.58 -10.72 -5.82
N PHE A 145 2.38 -11.55 -6.85
CA PHE A 145 3.48 -11.86 -7.75
C PHE A 145 3.56 -10.74 -8.78
N LEU A 146 4.74 -10.16 -8.99
CA LEU A 146 4.96 -9.11 -9.98
C LEU A 146 5.72 -9.69 -11.16
N LYS A 147 5.28 -9.38 -12.37
CA LYS A 147 6.07 -9.55 -13.59
C LYS A 147 6.34 -8.19 -14.22
N CYS A 148 7.61 -7.95 -14.52
CA CYS A 148 8.05 -6.72 -15.16
C CYS A 148 8.17 -6.95 -16.66
N GLN A 149 7.62 -6.04 -17.45
CA GLN A 149 7.66 -6.09 -18.90
C GLN A 149 8.29 -4.83 -19.50
N GLU A 150 8.77 -4.95 -20.73
CA GLU A 150 9.19 -3.78 -21.49
C GLU A 150 7.98 -2.89 -21.78
N PRO A 151 8.17 -1.57 -21.91
CA PRO A 151 7.10 -0.65 -22.25
C PRO A 151 6.37 -1.09 -23.51
N THR A 152 5.04 -1.15 -23.44
CA THR A 152 4.24 -1.36 -24.65
C THR A 152 4.15 -0.02 -25.39
N GLN A 153 4.82 0.11 -26.53
CA GLN A 153 4.75 1.33 -27.37
C GLN A 153 3.37 1.53 -27.99
#